data_AF-A0A9X4AY62-F1
#
_entry.id   AF-A0A9X4AY62-F1
#
_cell.length_a   1.000
_cell.length_b   1.000
_cell.length_c   1.000
_cell.angle_alpha   90.00
_cell.angle_beta   90.00
_cell.angle_gamma   90.00
#
_symmetry.space_group_name_H-M   'P 1'
#
loop_
_entity.id
_entity.type
_entity.pdbx_description
1 polymer ?
#
loop_
_entity_poly.entity_id
_entity_poly.type
_entity_poly.pdbx_seq_one_letter_code
_entity_poly.pdbx_strand_id
1 'polypeptide(L)'
;MASRVHHAALLLMLFGTLAGCGDVAPEEDSDVEISVEEVTERRGSTRKNLVVSEGEFSAEATTKPWSSWWFPTAEDFLFAEKNGELSPLQKYDLYNSTFQRKTTKAAAYERDKLYDARADTWSGLCFAWALASIMEPEPNKPMVHGSLRFKVGDLKALLLKTYEAVTDTPTIGDRNDGEWDDVYADILPHTFHRVLVVELFKNRRPFIIDRDAGHEVWNLPVYKAITKITRDARARDVVHVRTVLFVSTPDVKTYDYVGMDVTTREYTYDLHGAWEGRRFIVRGGAWTENSRADHPDFVVLRPNKVERASFNPEIDVETVDAILGRGR
;
A
#
# COMPACT_ATOMS: atom_id res chain seq x y z
N MET A 1 -63.64 -18.84 41.36
CA MET A 1 -62.95 -18.30 40.16
C MET A 1 -61.59 -17.78 40.60
N ALA A 2 -60.54 -18.04 39.80
CA ALA A 2 -59.11 -17.75 40.03
C ALA A 2 -58.46 -18.60 41.15
N SER A 3 -57.61 -19.58 40.81
CA SER A 3 -56.23 -19.52 40.29
C SER A 3 -55.27 -19.85 41.44
N ARG A 4 -54.73 -21.08 41.42
CA ARG A 4 -53.68 -21.54 42.34
C ARG A 4 -52.38 -21.68 41.58
N VAL A 5 -51.43 -20.85 42.01
CA VAL A 5 -50.01 -20.89 41.71
C VAL A 5 -49.41 -22.19 42.25
N HIS A 6 -48.58 -22.87 41.46
CA HIS A 6 -47.68 -23.91 41.97
C HIS A 6 -46.23 -23.52 41.69
N HIS A 7 -45.49 -23.40 42.79
CA HIS A 7 -44.03 -23.39 42.84
C HIS A 7 -43.51 -24.77 42.43
N ALA A 8 -42.46 -24.81 41.62
CA ALA A 8 -41.64 -25.99 41.44
C ALA A 8 -40.21 -25.68 41.91
N ALA A 9 -39.72 -26.57 42.76
CA ALA A 9 -38.51 -26.45 43.54
C ALA A 9 -37.25 -26.86 42.78
N LEU A 10 -36.15 -26.34 43.29
CA LEU A 10 -34.75 -26.60 42.97
C LEU A 10 -34.27 -27.93 43.62
N LEU A 11 -33.55 -28.79 42.88
CA LEU A 11 -32.51 -29.73 43.38
C LEU A 11 -31.78 -30.33 42.13
N LEU A 12 -30.56 -29.92 41.77
CA LEU A 12 -29.21 -30.37 42.20
C LEU A 12 -28.68 -31.69 41.60
N MET A 13 -27.39 -31.64 41.25
CA MET A 13 -26.40 -32.71 40.94
C MET A 13 -26.24 -33.14 39.48
N LEU A 14 -25.05 -33.44 38.94
CA LEU A 14 -23.64 -33.05 39.15
C LEU A 14 -22.82 -33.73 38.01
N PHE A 15 -21.69 -33.11 37.65
CA PHE A 15 -20.53 -33.65 36.91
C PHE A 15 -20.59 -33.95 35.40
N GLY A 16 -19.58 -33.42 34.70
CA GLY A 16 -19.15 -33.90 33.38
C GLY A 16 -18.32 -32.88 32.60
N THR A 17 -17.07 -32.63 33.01
CA THR A 17 -16.07 -31.95 32.17
C THR A 17 -15.69 -32.85 30.99
N LEU A 18 -16.00 -32.42 29.76
CA LEU A 18 -15.27 -32.84 28.57
C LEU A 18 -15.15 -31.64 27.62
N ALA A 19 -13.90 -31.35 27.27
CA ALA A 19 -13.52 -30.35 26.30
C ALA A 19 -14.08 -30.68 24.91
N GLY A 20 -14.49 -29.64 24.19
CA GLY A 20 -14.84 -29.70 22.78
C GLY A 20 -15.01 -28.29 22.27
N CYS A 21 -13.91 -27.68 21.80
CA CYS A 21 -13.96 -26.45 21.01
C CYS A 21 -14.84 -26.72 19.79
N GLY A 22 -15.95 -26.00 19.70
CA GLY A 22 -16.79 -25.89 18.51
C GLY A 22 -16.83 -24.45 18.06
N ASP A 23 -15.68 -23.89 17.71
CA ASP A 23 -15.65 -22.71 16.85
C ASP A 23 -15.94 -23.21 15.45
N VAL A 24 -17.19 -23.02 15.03
CA VAL A 24 -17.59 -23.16 13.63
C VAL A 24 -16.86 -22.04 12.89
N ALA A 25 -15.71 -22.37 12.31
CA ALA A 25 -15.06 -21.54 11.31
C ALA A 25 -16.08 -21.24 10.20
N PRO A 26 -16.13 -19.99 9.67
CA PRO A 26 -16.91 -19.74 8.47
C PRO A 26 -16.38 -20.65 7.37
N GLU A 27 -17.29 -21.37 6.70
CA GLU A 27 -16.98 -22.16 5.51
C GLU A 27 -16.17 -21.31 4.53
N GLU A 28 -15.05 -21.84 4.05
CA GLU A 28 -14.33 -21.30 2.88
C GLU A 28 -15.32 -21.29 1.72
N ASP A 29 -15.74 -20.09 1.33
CA ASP A 29 -16.62 -19.90 0.19
C ASP A 29 -15.92 -20.47 -1.06
N SER A 30 -16.64 -21.36 -1.73
CA SER A 30 -16.17 -22.25 -2.79
C SER A 30 -15.51 -21.53 -3.97
N ASP A 31 -14.35 -22.02 -4.39
CA ASP A 31 -13.73 -21.93 -5.72
C ASP A 31 -13.87 -20.60 -6.47
N VAL A 32 -13.05 -19.62 -6.09
CA VAL A 32 -12.81 -18.41 -6.89
C VAL A 32 -11.87 -18.74 -8.06
N GLU A 33 -12.40 -18.85 -9.29
CA GLU A 33 -11.61 -18.87 -10.53
C GLU A 33 -11.31 -17.43 -11.02
N ILE A 34 -10.66 -16.63 -10.18
CA ILE A 34 -9.88 -15.48 -10.64
C ILE A 34 -8.42 -15.93 -10.57
N SER A 35 -7.84 -16.24 -11.72
CA SER A 35 -6.52 -16.87 -11.77
C SER A 35 -5.72 -16.39 -12.98
N VAL A 36 -4.41 -16.61 -12.89
CA VAL A 36 -3.51 -16.50 -14.02
C VAL A 36 -3.02 -17.90 -14.34
N GLU A 37 -3.41 -18.40 -15.50
CA GLU A 37 -3.12 -19.76 -15.94
C GLU A 37 -2.04 -19.79 -17.01
N GLU A 38 -1.08 -20.71 -16.87
CA GLU A 38 -0.03 -20.94 -17.85
C GLU A 38 -0.53 -21.87 -18.96
N VAL A 39 -0.49 -21.38 -20.20
CA VAL A 39 -0.79 -22.16 -21.40
C VAL A 39 0.48 -22.32 -22.21
N THR A 40 0.97 -23.55 -22.35
CA THR A 40 2.11 -23.86 -23.22
C THR A 40 1.63 -23.98 -24.67
N GLU A 41 2.03 -23.04 -25.53
CA GLU A 41 1.72 -23.11 -26.96
C GLU A 41 2.62 -24.12 -27.68
N ARG A 42 2.15 -24.66 -28.81
CA ARG A 42 2.86 -25.64 -29.64
C ARG A 42 4.25 -25.19 -30.14
N ARG A 43 4.63 -23.92 -29.93
CA ARG A 43 5.94 -23.33 -30.27
C ARG A 43 6.84 -23.05 -29.06
N GLY A 44 6.51 -23.56 -27.86
CA GLY A 44 7.36 -23.41 -26.67
C GLY A 44 7.25 -22.07 -25.94
N SER A 45 6.38 -21.16 -26.41
CA SER A 45 5.97 -19.96 -25.67
C SER A 45 4.92 -20.34 -24.62
N THR A 46 5.12 -19.91 -23.37
CA THR A 46 4.11 -20.08 -22.31
C THR A 46 3.36 -18.76 -22.15
N ARG A 47 2.07 -18.72 -22.53
CA ARG A 47 1.22 -17.54 -22.37
C ARG A 47 0.44 -17.66 -21.07
N LYS A 48 0.52 -16.63 -20.22
CA LYS A 48 -0.26 -16.55 -18.99
C LYS A 48 -1.62 -15.91 -19.26
N ASN A 49 -2.67 -16.69 -19.42
CA ASN A 49 -4.02 -16.15 -19.62
C ASN A 49 -4.57 -15.62 -18.30
N LEU A 50 -5.20 -14.45 -18.33
CA LEU A 50 -6.00 -13.96 -17.22
C LEU A 50 -7.38 -14.60 -17.38
N VAL A 51 -7.83 -15.32 -16.35
CA VAL A 51 -9.13 -15.98 -16.32
C VAL A 51 -9.93 -15.38 -15.18
N VAL A 52 -11.17 -15.00 -15.46
CA VAL A 52 -12.11 -14.46 -14.47
C VAL A 52 -13.43 -15.22 -14.54
N SER A 53 -14.22 -15.12 -13.48
CA SER A 53 -15.59 -15.63 -13.42
C SER A 53 -16.53 -14.52 -12.99
N GLU A 54 -17.82 -14.69 -13.29
CA GLU A 54 -18.85 -13.78 -12.79
C GLU A 54 -19.02 -13.96 -11.29
N GLY A 55 -19.09 -12.86 -10.53
CA GLY A 55 -19.16 -12.91 -9.08
C GLY A 55 -18.64 -11.64 -8.42
N GLU A 56 -18.58 -11.69 -7.09
CA GLU A 56 -17.95 -10.68 -6.25
C GLU A 56 -16.82 -11.31 -5.47
N PHE A 57 -15.66 -10.66 -5.48
CA PHE A 57 -14.42 -11.20 -4.95
C PHE A 57 -13.77 -10.13 -4.09
N SER A 58 -13.23 -10.53 -2.95
CA SER A 58 -12.45 -9.62 -2.12
C SER A 58 -11.15 -10.26 -1.65
N ALA A 59 -10.13 -9.43 -1.52
CA ALA A 59 -8.85 -9.84 -0.97
C ALA A 59 -8.23 -8.70 -0.19
N GLU A 60 -7.45 -9.09 0.80
CA GLU A 60 -6.72 -8.21 1.69
C GLU A 60 -5.30 -8.76 1.83
N ALA A 61 -4.32 -7.86 1.81
CA ALA A 61 -2.92 -8.18 1.92
C ALA A 61 -2.58 -8.64 3.34
N THR A 62 -1.60 -9.54 3.47
CA THR A 62 -1.11 -10.00 4.78
C THR A 62 -0.44 -8.88 5.56
N THR A 63 0.30 -8.02 4.85
CA THR A 63 0.95 -6.84 5.44
C THR A 63 0.12 -5.61 5.10
N LYS A 64 -0.37 -4.94 6.13
CA LYS A 64 -1.06 -3.65 5.97
C LYS A 64 -0.04 -2.51 5.96
N PRO A 65 -0.16 -1.57 5.01
CA PRO A 65 0.61 -0.34 5.05
C PRO A 65 0.24 0.50 6.27
N TRP A 66 1.12 1.42 6.64
CA TRP A 66 0.86 2.47 7.63
C TRP A 66 0.83 3.84 6.96
N SER A 67 0.09 4.78 7.55
CA SER A 67 0.02 6.16 7.08
C SER A 67 1.16 7.00 7.67
N SER A 68 1.58 8.00 6.91
CA SER A 68 2.60 8.95 7.35
C SER A 68 2.37 10.27 6.67
N TRP A 69 2.80 11.35 7.33
CA TRP A 69 3.08 12.58 6.62
C TRP A 69 4.09 12.30 5.51
N TRP A 70 3.89 12.87 4.32
CA TRP A 70 4.79 12.64 3.18
C TRP A 70 5.98 13.61 3.18
N PHE A 71 6.06 14.51 4.17
CA PHE A 71 7.14 15.50 4.33
C PHE A 71 7.37 16.31 3.03
N PRO A 72 6.43 17.21 2.69
CA PRO A 72 6.53 18.05 1.50
C PRO A 72 7.90 18.73 1.39
N THR A 73 8.42 18.81 0.16
CA THR A 73 9.72 19.43 -0.15
C THR A 73 9.79 20.91 0.29
N ALA A 74 8.65 21.59 0.29
CA ALA A 74 8.52 22.99 0.71
C ALA A 74 8.37 23.18 2.23
N GLU A 75 8.35 22.09 3.03
CA GLU A 75 8.31 22.17 4.49
C GLU A 75 9.71 22.06 5.11
N ASP A 76 9.89 22.76 6.22
CA ASP A 76 11.16 22.84 6.95
C ASP A 76 11.26 21.84 8.11
N PHE A 77 10.25 20.98 8.31
CA PHE A 77 10.18 20.02 9.43
C PHE A 77 11.44 19.17 9.57
N LEU A 78 12.04 18.76 8.45
CA LEU A 78 13.20 17.87 8.44
C LEU A 78 14.47 18.49 9.04
N PHE A 79 14.63 19.82 8.96
CA PHE A 79 15.90 20.49 9.31
C PHE A 79 15.79 21.68 10.26
N ALA A 80 14.62 22.31 10.39
CA ALA A 80 14.44 23.50 11.21
C ALA A 80 14.02 23.18 12.65
N GLU A 81 14.72 23.77 13.61
CA GLU A 81 14.32 23.74 15.01
C GLU A 81 13.07 24.59 15.23
N LYS A 82 12.06 24.06 15.93
CA LYS A 82 10.82 24.78 16.24
C LYS A 82 10.51 24.70 17.72
N ASN A 83 10.27 25.85 18.35
CA ASN A 83 9.90 25.95 19.77
C ASN A 83 10.89 25.23 20.72
N GLY A 84 12.18 25.29 20.43
CA GLY A 84 13.23 24.62 21.22
C GLY A 84 13.33 23.11 20.99
N GLU A 85 12.58 22.56 20.03
CA GLU A 85 12.67 21.17 19.63
C GLU A 85 13.48 21.01 18.34
N LEU A 86 14.56 20.22 18.44
CA LEU A 86 15.38 19.84 17.31
C LEU A 86 14.57 19.06 16.26
N SER A 87 14.84 19.36 14.98
CA SER A 87 14.31 18.61 13.84
C SER A 87 14.82 17.16 13.79
N PRO A 88 14.18 16.28 12.99
CA PRO A 88 14.65 14.90 12.81
C PRO A 88 16.11 14.82 12.38
N LEU A 89 16.56 15.67 11.44
CA LEU A 89 17.93 15.62 10.95
C LEU A 89 18.93 16.28 11.90
N GLN A 90 18.54 17.28 12.68
CA GLN A 90 19.39 17.80 13.76
C GLN A 90 19.59 16.75 14.87
N LYS A 91 18.53 16.00 15.21
CA LYS A 91 18.63 14.86 16.14
C LYS A 91 19.54 13.76 15.57
N TYR A 92 19.47 13.48 14.26
CA TYR A 92 20.37 12.55 13.57
C TYR A 92 21.84 13.01 13.62
N ASP A 93 22.12 14.29 13.35
CA ASP A 93 23.47 14.85 13.42
C ASP A 93 24.05 14.77 14.85
N LEU A 94 23.21 15.05 15.87
CA LEU A 94 23.60 14.92 17.26
C LEU A 94 23.80 13.46 17.69
N TYR A 95 22.99 12.53 17.15
CA TYR A 95 23.18 11.09 17.40
C TYR A 95 24.52 10.60 16.85
N ASN A 96 24.87 10.97 15.61
CA ASN A 96 26.14 10.60 14.99
C ASN A 96 27.34 11.11 15.80
N SER A 97 27.32 12.38 16.18
CA SER A 97 28.43 12.97 16.95
C SER A 97 28.56 12.36 18.35
N THR A 98 27.43 12.06 19.01
CA THR A 98 27.42 11.53 20.39
C THR A 98 27.76 10.04 20.47
N PHE A 99 27.14 9.22 19.61
CA PHE A 99 27.20 7.75 19.70
C PHE A 99 28.16 7.12 18.70
N GLN A 100 28.31 7.72 17.51
CA GLN A 100 29.18 7.19 16.45
C GLN A 100 30.54 7.91 16.39
N ARG A 101 30.71 9.01 17.13
CA ARG A 101 31.88 9.91 17.05
C ARG A 101 32.15 10.38 15.62
N LYS A 102 31.08 10.50 14.83
CA LYS A 102 31.09 10.93 13.43
C LYS A 102 30.39 12.28 13.33
N THR A 103 31.03 13.26 12.70
CA THR A 103 30.37 14.52 12.38
C THR A 103 29.63 14.37 11.05
N THR A 104 28.33 14.62 11.06
CA THR A 104 27.50 14.71 9.86
C THR A 104 26.88 16.10 9.75
N LYS A 105 26.42 16.46 8.56
CA LYS A 105 25.71 17.73 8.29
C LYS A 105 24.38 17.50 7.60
N ALA A 106 23.66 16.45 7.97
CA ALA A 106 22.44 16.03 7.29
C ALA A 106 21.38 17.14 7.28
N ALA A 107 21.17 17.84 8.41
CA ALA A 107 20.19 18.92 8.48
C ALA A 107 20.58 20.12 7.58
N ALA A 108 21.87 20.47 7.56
CA ALA A 108 22.34 21.56 6.71
C ALA A 108 22.28 21.19 5.22
N TYR A 109 22.65 19.95 4.87
CA TYR A 109 22.53 19.46 3.50
C TYR A 109 21.09 19.50 3.01
N GLU A 110 20.13 19.03 3.83
CA GLU A 110 18.71 19.05 3.49
C GLU A 110 18.25 20.47 3.16
N ARG A 111 18.51 21.42 4.07
CA ARG A 111 18.15 22.84 3.91
C ARG A 111 18.78 23.48 2.68
N ASP A 112 20.06 23.20 2.43
CA ASP A 112 20.85 23.94 1.46
C ASP A 112 20.82 23.31 0.06
N LYS A 113 20.37 22.05 -0.08
CA LYS A 113 20.44 21.27 -1.32
C LYS A 113 19.14 20.63 -1.76
N LEU A 114 18.27 20.22 -0.84
CA LEU A 114 17.08 19.44 -1.17
C LEU A 114 15.77 20.21 -0.91
N TYR A 115 15.78 21.13 0.04
CA TYR A 115 14.65 22.01 0.31
C TYR A 115 14.44 23.03 -0.82
N ASP A 116 13.19 23.19 -1.24
CA ASP A 116 12.77 24.25 -2.14
C ASP A 116 11.42 24.81 -1.70
N ALA A 117 11.42 26.06 -1.22
CA ALA A 117 10.24 26.79 -0.78
C ALA A 117 9.21 27.03 -1.92
N ARG A 118 9.61 26.83 -3.18
CA ARG A 118 8.76 26.97 -4.37
C ARG A 118 8.37 25.62 -4.97
N ALA A 119 8.77 24.50 -4.35
CA ALA A 119 8.33 23.19 -4.79
C ALA A 119 6.81 23.11 -4.74
N ASP A 120 6.24 22.35 -5.67
CA ASP A 120 4.81 22.08 -5.67
C ASP A 120 4.39 21.44 -4.35
N THR A 121 3.21 21.81 -3.86
CA THR A 121 2.72 21.40 -2.54
C THR A 121 2.54 19.88 -2.38
N TRP A 122 2.45 19.16 -3.50
CA TRP A 122 2.35 17.69 -3.53
C TRP A 122 3.72 16.99 -3.55
N SER A 123 4.80 17.70 -3.92
CA SER A 123 6.15 17.14 -3.99
C SER A 123 6.69 16.84 -2.59
N GLY A 124 7.32 15.67 -2.43
CA GLY A 124 7.93 15.24 -1.17
C GLY A 124 8.28 13.76 -1.18
N LEU A 125 8.25 13.13 -0.02
CA LEU A 125 8.60 11.72 0.20
C LEU A 125 7.40 10.77 0.01
N CYS A 126 6.43 11.08 -0.87
CA CYS A 126 5.22 10.27 -1.05
C CYS A 126 5.55 8.84 -1.54
N PHE A 127 6.45 8.70 -2.53
CA PHE A 127 6.89 7.39 -3.01
C PHE A 127 7.68 6.63 -1.94
N ALA A 128 8.61 7.30 -1.27
CA ALA A 128 9.41 6.73 -0.20
C ALA A 128 8.52 6.23 0.96
N TRP A 129 7.49 7.01 1.32
CA TRP A 129 6.47 6.60 2.28
C TRP A 129 5.72 5.36 1.79
N ALA A 130 5.15 5.41 0.59
CA ALA A 130 4.34 4.33 0.06
C ALA A 130 5.13 3.01 0.06
N LEU A 131 6.38 3.05 -0.40
CA LEU A 131 7.27 1.89 -0.42
C LEU A 131 7.68 1.43 0.98
N ALA A 132 8.14 2.33 1.86
CA ALA A 132 8.49 1.97 3.23
C ALA A 132 7.28 1.37 3.98
N SER A 133 6.07 1.86 3.72
CA SER A 133 4.85 1.42 4.41
C SER A 133 4.52 -0.06 4.16
N ILE A 134 4.84 -0.58 2.99
CA ILE A 134 4.58 -1.98 2.61
C ILE A 134 5.80 -2.89 2.81
N MET A 135 6.98 -2.31 3.02
CA MET A 135 8.24 -3.03 3.22
C MET A 135 8.62 -3.16 4.69
N GLU A 136 8.23 -2.21 5.53
CA GLU A 136 8.74 -2.05 6.89
C GLU A 136 7.64 -2.09 7.95
N PRO A 137 7.93 -2.63 9.15
CA PRO A 137 7.04 -2.42 10.29
C PRO A 137 7.03 -0.94 10.66
N GLU A 138 5.85 -0.45 11.02
CA GLU A 138 5.64 0.95 11.40
C GLU A 138 6.49 1.34 12.63
N PRO A 139 7.27 2.42 12.57
CA PRO A 139 7.74 3.11 13.77
C PRO A 139 6.53 3.67 14.54
N ASN A 140 6.14 3.01 15.63
CA ASN A 140 4.89 3.32 16.35
C ASN A 140 5.09 3.82 17.79
N LYS A 141 6.34 3.92 18.25
CA LYS A 141 6.71 4.41 19.58
C LYS A 141 7.94 5.30 19.50
N PRO A 142 8.03 6.35 20.33
CA PRO A 142 9.25 7.15 20.46
C PRO A 142 10.44 6.32 20.92
N MET A 143 11.64 6.66 20.43
CA MET A 143 12.91 6.04 20.80
C MET A 143 13.78 7.02 21.58
N VAL A 144 14.52 6.54 22.57
CA VAL A 144 15.39 7.36 23.42
C VAL A 144 16.80 6.78 23.40
N HIS A 145 17.77 7.63 23.08
CA HIS A 145 19.20 7.31 23.03
C HIS A 145 19.96 8.34 23.87
N GLY A 146 20.29 7.98 25.11
CA GLY A 146 20.84 8.94 26.07
C GLY A 146 19.85 10.09 26.36
N SER A 147 20.26 11.33 26.08
CA SER A 147 19.39 12.51 26.19
C SER A 147 18.57 12.80 24.92
N LEU A 148 18.84 12.12 23.81
CA LEU A 148 18.10 12.29 22.57
C LEU A 148 16.79 11.51 22.60
N ARG A 149 15.68 12.20 22.38
CA ARG A 149 14.35 11.60 22.18
C ARG A 149 13.90 11.82 20.74
N PHE A 150 13.71 10.73 20.02
CA PHE A 150 13.08 10.70 18.70
C PHE A 150 11.59 10.36 18.87
N LYS A 151 10.72 11.26 18.43
CA LYS A 151 9.28 11.02 18.34
C LYS A 151 8.96 10.12 17.13
N VAL A 152 7.71 9.69 17.02
CA VAL A 152 7.26 8.83 15.91
C VAL A 152 7.50 9.52 14.56
N GLY A 153 7.17 10.80 14.45
CA GLY A 153 7.39 11.58 13.23
C GLY A 153 8.86 11.71 12.87
N ASP A 154 9.76 11.83 13.84
CA ASP A 154 11.21 11.83 13.58
C ASP A 154 11.66 10.49 13.00
N LEU A 155 11.20 9.37 13.59
CA LEU A 155 11.58 8.03 13.17
C LEU A 155 11.04 7.70 11.77
N LYS A 156 9.79 8.09 11.48
CA LYS A 156 9.21 7.96 10.15
C LYS A 156 9.99 8.81 9.14
N ALA A 157 10.26 10.08 9.44
CA ALA A 157 11.05 10.94 8.57
C ALA A 157 12.42 10.32 8.23
N LEU A 158 13.18 9.88 9.24
CA LEU A 158 14.48 9.23 9.02
C LEU A 158 14.36 7.95 8.20
N LEU A 159 13.37 7.10 8.47
CA LEU A 159 13.13 5.90 7.68
C LEU A 159 12.84 6.26 6.22
N LEU A 160 11.98 7.24 5.95
CA LEU A 160 11.63 7.63 4.59
C LEU A 160 12.81 8.22 3.82
N LYS A 161 13.69 8.97 4.48
CA LYS A 161 14.94 9.44 3.86
C LYS A 161 15.84 8.29 3.40
N THR A 162 15.72 7.09 3.98
CA THR A 162 16.45 5.90 3.49
C THR A 162 15.76 5.19 2.31
N TYR A 163 14.55 5.60 1.93
CA TYR A 163 13.79 5.04 0.81
C TYR A 163 13.71 5.97 -0.40
N GLU A 164 14.07 7.25 -0.24
CA GLU A 164 13.85 8.28 -1.27
C GLU A 164 14.67 8.09 -2.55
N ALA A 165 15.83 7.42 -2.47
CA ALA A 165 16.70 7.18 -3.62
C ALA A 165 16.58 5.74 -4.16
N VAL A 166 15.53 5.01 -3.79
CA VAL A 166 15.28 3.67 -4.32
C VAL A 166 14.75 3.76 -5.75
N THR A 167 15.41 3.08 -6.68
CA THR A 167 15.05 3.08 -8.11
C THR A 167 14.69 1.70 -8.67
N ASP A 168 15.12 0.62 -8.02
CA ASP A 168 14.86 -0.76 -8.48
C ASP A 168 13.51 -1.28 -7.98
N THR A 169 12.42 -0.69 -8.49
CA THR A 169 11.06 -1.14 -8.22
C THR A 169 10.39 -1.63 -9.49
N PRO A 170 9.78 -2.83 -9.51
CA PRO A 170 9.06 -3.31 -10.68
C PRO A 170 7.80 -2.46 -10.92
N THR A 171 7.82 -1.67 -11.99
CA THR A 171 6.72 -0.77 -12.38
C THR A 171 6.04 -1.28 -13.66
N ILE A 172 4.72 -1.15 -13.72
CA ILE A 172 3.88 -1.44 -14.88
C ILE A 172 3.08 -0.18 -15.21
N GLY A 173 3.14 0.25 -16.47
CA GLY A 173 2.76 1.60 -16.87
C GLY A 173 3.99 2.50 -16.91
N ASP A 174 3.91 3.54 -17.72
CA ASP A 174 4.83 4.65 -17.79
C ASP A 174 4.24 5.83 -16.99
N ARG A 175 5.04 6.87 -16.77
CA ARG A 175 4.57 8.09 -16.13
C ARG A 175 3.99 8.99 -17.21
N ASN A 176 2.78 9.50 -17.02
CA ASN A 176 2.21 10.60 -17.78
C ASN A 176 2.67 11.93 -17.16
N ASP A 177 3.66 12.59 -17.77
CA ASP A 177 4.20 13.87 -17.30
C ASP A 177 3.59 15.10 -18.01
N GLY A 178 2.60 14.88 -18.87
CA GLY A 178 1.91 15.87 -19.69
C GLY A 178 2.63 16.22 -20.99
N GLU A 179 3.65 15.46 -21.39
CA GLU A 179 4.38 15.64 -22.64
C GLU A 179 3.63 15.07 -23.85
N TRP A 180 4.09 15.45 -25.04
CA TRP A 180 3.41 15.16 -26.32
C TRP A 180 3.48 13.69 -26.75
N ASP A 181 4.37 12.90 -26.15
CA ASP A 181 4.52 11.47 -26.36
C ASP A 181 3.85 10.59 -25.29
N ASP A 182 3.17 11.21 -24.32
CA ASP A 182 2.45 10.50 -23.28
C ASP A 182 1.24 9.73 -23.81
N VAL A 183 1.16 8.46 -23.40
CA VAL A 183 0.00 7.62 -23.66
C VAL A 183 -0.83 7.59 -22.39
N TYR A 184 -1.79 8.51 -22.31
CA TYR A 184 -2.71 8.68 -21.16
C TYR A 184 -3.39 7.39 -20.64
N ALA A 185 -3.49 6.33 -21.45
CA ALA A 185 -4.09 5.04 -21.08
C ALA A 185 -3.11 3.87 -21.34
N ASP A 186 -1.86 4.05 -20.94
CA ASP A 186 -0.77 3.09 -21.05
C ASP A 186 -0.97 1.84 -20.17
N ILE A 187 -1.52 1.99 -18.96
CA ILE A 187 -1.99 0.84 -18.18
C ILE A 187 -3.39 0.42 -18.65
N LEU A 188 -3.40 -0.60 -19.51
CA LEU A 188 -4.64 -1.22 -19.95
C LEU A 188 -5.35 -1.90 -18.76
N PRO A 189 -6.70 -1.83 -18.67
CA PRO A 189 -7.43 -2.30 -17.49
C PRO A 189 -7.29 -3.81 -17.25
N HIS A 190 -7.07 -4.61 -18.30
CA HIS A 190 -6.80 -6.04 -18.14
C HIS A 190 -5.39 -6.31 -17.58
N THR A 191 -4.43 -5.40 -17.79
CA THR A 191 -3.11 -5.43 -17.16
C THR A 191 -3.23 -5.04 -15.69
N PHE A 192 -3.94 -3.95 -15.38
CA PHE A 192 -4.25 -3.57 -14.00
C PHE A 192 -5.00 -4.68 -13.24
N HIS A 193 -6.05 -5.25 -13.84
CA HIS A 193 -6.79 -6.35 -13.23
C HIS A 193 -5.88 -7.56 -12.98
N ARG A 194 -4.96 -7.87 -13.89
CA ARG A 194 -3.98 -8.95 -13.67
C ARG A 194 -3.08 -8.70 -12.46
N VAL A 195 -2.59 -7.47 -12.26
CA VAL A 195 -1.84 -7.12 -11.04
C VAL A 195 -2.69 -7.42 -9.82
N LEU A 196 -3.94 -6.95 -9.83
CA LEU A 196 -4.86 -7.15 -8.72
C LEU A 196 -5.01 -8.64 -8.39
N VAL A 197 -5.24 -9.48 -9.41
CA VAL A 197 -5.31 -10.94 -9.25
C VAL A 197 -4.03 -11.53 -8.66
N VAL A 198 -2.88 -11.20 -9.24
CA VAL A 198 -1.61 -11.85 -8.90
C VAL A 198 -1.11 -11.39 -7.55
N GLU A 199 -1.00 -10.08 -7.32
CA GLU A 199 -0.45 -9.54 -6.09
C GLU A 199 -1.42 -9.71 -4.94
N LEU A 200 -2.67 -9.28 -5.09
CA LEU A 200 -3.57 -9.17 -3.96
C LEU A 200 -4.38 -10.45 -3.75
N PHE A 201 -5.10 -10.92 -4.76
CA PHE A 201 -6.00 -12.08 -4.60
C PHE A 201 -5.23 -13.39 -4.37
N LYS A 202 -4.17 -13.61 -5.15
CA LYS A 202 -3.35 -14.83 -5.08
C LYS A 202 -2.25 -14.73 -4.03
N ASN A 203 -1.40 -13.71 -4.10
CA ASN A 203 -0.20 -13.64 -3.26
C ASN A 203 -0.42 -12.91 -1.92
N ARG A 204 -1.58 -12.26 -1.73
CA ARG A 204 -1.88 -11.45 -0.53
C ARG A 204 -0.82 -10.38 -0.25
N ARG A 205 -0.23 -9.82 -1.31
CA ARG A 205 0.79 -8.77 -1.26
C ARG A 205 0.16 -7.42 -1.58
N PRO A 206 0.50 -6.36 -0.84
CA PRO A 206 0.11 -5.02 -1.23
C PRO A 206 0.91 -4.58 -2.46
N PHE A 207 0.42 -3.56 -3.16
CA PHE A 207 1.12 -2.89 -4.26
C PHE A 207 0.81 -1.40 -4.18
N ILE A 208 1.51 -0.58 -4.95
CA ILE A 208 1.31 0.88 -4.97
C ILE A 208 0.72 1.26 -6.31
N ILE A 209 -0.18 2.22 -6.30
CA ILE A 209 -0.70 2.87 -7.51
C ILE A 209 -0.36 4.34 -7.46
N ASP A 210 -0.23 4.97 -8.62
CA ASP A 210 -0.52 6.40 -8.70
C ASP A 210 -2.04 6.60 -8.59
N ARG A 211 -2.46 7.67 -7.91
CA ARG A 211 -3.87 7.96 -7.65
C ARG A 211 -4.65 8.12 -8.94
N ASP A 212 -4.09 8.88 -9.89
CA ASP A 212 -4.68 9.25 -11.17
C ASP A 212 -3.58 9.62 -12.19
N ALA A 213 -3.91 9.61 -13.48
CA ALA A 213 -3.04 10.02 -14.60
C ALA A 213 -2.91 11.55 -14.74
N GLY A 214 -2.82 12.25 -13.61
CA GLY A 214 -2.64 13.70 -13.53
C GLY A 214 -1.17 14.10 -13.34
N HIS A 215 -0.88 15.40 -13.45
CA HIS A 215 0.47 15.94 -13.24
C HIS A 215 1.02 15.68 -11.82
N GLU A 216 0.14 15.63 -10.82
CA GLU A 216 0.53 15.34 -9.45
C GLU A 216 0.68 13.83 -9.22
N VAL A 217 1.86 13.40 -8.79
CA VAL A 217 2.10 11.97 -8.51
C VAL A 217 1.81 11.67 -7.04
N TRP A 218 0.76 10.88 -6.80
CA TRP A 218 0.30 10.46 -5.49
C TRP A 218 0.37 8.95 -5.35
N ASN A 219 1.48 8.47 -4.80
CA ASN A 219 1.70 7.04 -4.56
C ASN A 219 0.86 6.54 -3.39
N LEU A 220 -0.13 5.68 -3.66
CA LEU A 220 -1.06 5.14 -2.67
C LEU A 220 -0.87 3.62 -2.50
N PRO A 221 -0.48 3.14 -1.31
CA PRO A 221 -0.42 1.72 -1.02
C PRO A 221 -1.80 1.07 -0.99
N VAL A 222 -2.08 0.18 -1.93
CA VAL A 222 -3.27 -0.68 -1.99
C VAL A 222 -3.06 -1.90 -1.13
N TYR A 223 -3.97 -2.14 -0.18
CA TYR A 223 -3.90 -3.31 0.71
C TYR A 223 -5.16 -4.16 0.68
N LYS A 224 -6.27 -3.67 0.14
CA LYS A 224 -7.50 -4.43 0.01
C LYS A 224 -8.25 -4.02 -1.24
N ALA A 225 -8.99 -4.96 -1.81
CA ALA A 225 -9.89 -4.70 -2.93
C ALA A 225 -11.16 -5.53 -2.83
N ILE A 226 -12.22 -4.98 -3.39
CA ILE A 226 -13.48 -5.67 -3.68
C ILE A 226 -13.76 -5.48 -5.16
N THR A 227 -13.90 -6.57 -5.89
CA THR A 227 -14.14 -6.57 -7.33
C THR A 227 -15.40 -7.34 -7.65
N LYS A 228 -16.32 -6.68 -8.36
CA LYS A 228 -17.53 -7.28 -8.88
C LYS A 228 -17.44 -7.40 -10.39
N ILE A 229 -17.69 -8.60 -10.91
CA ILE A 229 -17.64 -8.96 -12.32
C ILE A 229 -19.03 -9.44 -12.73
N THR A 230 -19.60 -8.84 -13.77
CA THR A 230 -20.93 -9.20 -14.30
C THR A 230 -20.87 -9.38 -15.81
N ARG A 231 -21.61 -10.35 -16.36
CA ARG A 231 -21.76 -10.53 -17.81
C ARG A 231 -22.46 -9.32 -18.44
N ASP A 232 -22.01 -8.92 -19.63
CA ASP A 232 -22.82 -8.05 -20.47
C ASP A 232 -24.03 -8.84 -21.03
N ALA A 233 -25.21 -8.24 -20.95
CA ALA A 233 -26.46 -8.88 -21.35
C ALA A 233 -26.63 -9.02 -22.88
N ARG A 234 -25.88 -8.24 -23.67
CA ARG A 234 -25.98 -8.12 -25.12
C ARG A 234 -24.71 -8.62 -25.83
N ALA A 235 -23.55 -8.44 -25.23
CA ALA A 235 -22.25 -8.82 -25.79
C ALA A 235 -21.65 -10.01 -25.01
N ARG A 236 -21.69 -11.21 -25.60
CA ARG A 236 -21.21 -12.44 -24.92
C ARG A 236 -19.70 -12.43 -24.68
N ASP A 237 -18.95 -11.61 -25.41
CA ASP A 237 -17.50 -11.44 -25.34
C ASP A 237 -17.06 -10.32 -24.39
N VAL A 238 -17.98 -9.78 -23.57
CA VAL A 238 -17.72 -8.69 -22.62
C VAL A 238 -18.18 -9.07 -21.20
N VAL A 239 -17.36 -8.68 -20.22
CA VAL A 239 -17.76 -8.60 -18.81
C VAL A 239 -17.47 -7.21 -18.26
N HIS A 240 -18.38 -6.68 -17.46
CA HIS A 240 -18.22 -5.42 -16.75
C HIS A 240 -17.57 -5.68 -15.40
N VAL A 241 -16.59 -4.85 -15.05
CA VAL A 241 -15.86 -4.94 -13.79
C VAL A 241 -15.98 -3.62 -13.05
N ARG A 242 -16.38 -3.70 -11.77
CA ARG A 242 -16.30 -2.59 -10.81
C ARG A 242 -15.37 -3.02 -9.68
N THR A 243 -14.29 -2.27 -9.49
CA THR A 243 -13.29 -2.53 -8.45
C THR A 243 -13.21 -1.36 -7.49
N VAL A 244 -13.37 -1.64 -6.19
CA VAL A 244 -13.11 -0.69 -5.11
C VAL A 244 -11.80 -1.11 -4.44
N LEU A 245 -10.79 -0.25 -4.53
CA LEU A 245 -9.54 -0.37 -3.80
C LEU A 245 -9.64 0.37 -2.47
N PHE A 246 -9.02 -0.19 -1.44
CA PHE A 246 -8.80 0.44 -0.15
C PHE A 246 -7.30 0.73 -0.05
N VAL A 247 -6.98 1.99 0.18
CA VAL A 247 -5.61 2.49 0.15
C VAL A 247 -5.27 3.25 1.41
N SER A 248 -4.00 3.19 1.82
CA SER A 248 -3.46 4.07 2.86
C SER A 248 -3.30 5.49 2.30
N THR A 249 -3.62 6.51 3.09
CA THR A 249 -3.43 7.93 2.71
C THR A 249 -2.29 8.59 3.50
N PRO A 250 -1.54 9.54 2.89
CA PRO A 250 -0.59 10.36 3.62
C PRO A 250 -1.22 11.58 4.31
N ASP A 251 -2.52 11.80 4.15
CA ASP A 251 -3.30 12.94 4.67
C ASP A 251 -3.59 12.81 6.18
N VAL A 252 -2.56 12.52 6.98
CA VAL A 252 -2.67 12.34 8.42
C VAL A 252 -2.64 13.67 9.17
N LYS A 253 -3.24 13.73 10.37
CA LYS A 253 -3.38 14.99 11.11
C LYS A 253 -2.09 15.52 11.76
N THR A 254 -1.09 14.65 11.97
CA THR A 254 0.15 14.99 12.68
C THR A 254 1.32 14.17 12.14
N TYR A 255 2.55 14.70 12.28
CA TYR A 255 3.79 13.95 11.99
C TYR A 255 3.90 12.66 12.82
N ASP A 256 3.35 12.66 14.03
CA ASP A 256 3.38 11.55 14.99
C ASP A 256 2.21 10.56 14.82
N TYR A 257 1.43 10.64 13.74
CA TYR A 257 0.33 9.71 13.50
C TYR A 257 0.82 8.26 13.51
N VAL A 258 0.07 7.37 14.16
CA VAL A 258 0.34 5.93 14.23
C VAL A 258 -0.88 5.16 13.73
N GLY A 259 -0.63 4.15 12.90
CA GLY A 259 -1.63 3.30 12.30
C GLY A 259 -1.84 3.58 10.81
N MET A 260 -3.00 3.19 10.32
CA MET A 260 -3.39 3.31 8.91
C MET A 260 -4.69 4.11 8.84
N ASP A 261 -4.65 5.24 8.15
CA ASP A 261 -5.84 5.95 7.70
C ASP A 261 -6.17 5.50 6.28
N VAL A 262 -7.46 5.30 6.00
CA VAL A 262 -7.91 4.58 4.82
C VAL A 262 -8.83 5.46 3.99
N THR A 263 -8.55 5.53 2.69
CA THR A 263 -9.48 6.04 1.69
C THR A 263 -9.76 4.96 0.64
N THR A 264 -10.70 5.22 -0.26
CA THR A 264 -11.08 4.28 -1.32
C THR A 264 -10.95 4.90 -2.70
N ARG A 265 -10.61 4.07 -3.67
CA ARG A 265 -10.62 4.42 -5.10
C ARG A 265 -11.50 3.43 -5.84
N GLU A 266 -12.33 3.93 -6.73
CA GLU A 266 -13.24 3.10 -7.51
C GLU A 266 -12.87 3.17 -8.99
N TYR A 267 -12.74 1.99 -9.61
CA TYR A 267 -12.45 1.87 -11.02
C TYR A 267 -13.47 0.98 -11.73
N THR A 268 -13.97 1.43 -12.89
CA THR A 268 -14.86 0.66 -13.75
C THR A 268 -14.24 0.42 -15.12
N TYR A 269 -14.34 -0.81 -15.62
CA TYR A 269 -13.80 -1.21 -16.91
C TYR A 269 -14.48 -2.45 -17.46
N ASP A 270 -14.42 -2.60 -18.77
CA ASP A 270 -14.84 -3.79 -19.48
C ASP A 270 -13.63 -4.69 -19.75
N LEU A 271 -13.80 -6.00 -19.60
CA LEU A 271 -12.85 -7.00 -20.08
C LEU A 271 -13.44 -7.71 -21.30
N HIS A 272 -12.64 -7.82 -22.36
CA HIS A 272 -13.00 -8.48 -23.61
C HIS A 272 -12.37 -9.87 -23.69
N GLY A 273 -13.10 -10.87 -24.15
CA GLY A 273 -12.66 -12.25 -24.05
C GLY A 273 -13.63 -13.27 -24.61
N ALA A 274 -13.52 -14.51 -24.13
CA ALA A 274 -14.41 -15.59 -24.51
C ALA A 274 -14.73 -16.49 -23.32
N TRP A 275 -15.96 -16.99 -23.26
CA TRP A 275 -16.37 -17.94 -22.23
C TRP A 275 -15.99 -19.38 -22.60
N GLU A 276 -15.43 -20.09 -21.63
CA GLU A 276 -15.26 -21.54 -21.61
C GLU A 276 -15.97 -22.08 -20.36
N GLY A 277 -17.26 -22.43 -20.51
CA GLY A 277 -18.13 -22.76 -19.39
C GLY A 277 -18.38 -21.56 -18.47
N ARG A 278 -17.94 -21.66 -17.20
CA ARG A 278 -18.03 -20.58 -16.19
C ARG A 278 -16.81 -19.66 -16.17
N ARG A 279 -15.80 -19.93 -17.00
CA ARG A 279 -14.55 -19.19 -17.08
C ARG A 279 -14.58 -18.21 -18.23
N PHE A 280 -14.10 -17.00 -18.02
CA PHE A 280 -13.93 -15.99 -19.05
C PHE A 280 -12.44 -15.76 -19.28
N ILE A 281 -11.96 -16.14 -20.46
CA ILE A 281 -10.57 -15.95 -20.86
C ILE A 281 -10.41 -14.53 -21.40
N VAL A 282 -9.75 -13.68 -20.63
CA VAL A 282 -9.53 -12.28 -20.94
C VAL A 282 -8.46 -12.13 -22.01
N ARG A 283 -8.77 -11.32 -23.04
CA ARG A 283 -7.89 -11.01 -24.18
C ARG A 283 -7.58 -9.52 -24.30
N GLY A 284 -8.37 -8.66 -23.65
CA GLY A 284 -8.18 -7.23 -23.62
C GLY A 284 -9.16 -6.58 -22.65
N GLY A 285 -9.21 -5.25 -22.65
CA GLY A 285 -10.15 -4.49 -21.84
C GLY A 285 -10.09 -3.00 -22.15
N ALA A 286 -11.12 -2.27 -21.76
CA ALA A 286 -11.25 -0.83 -21.95
C ALA A 286 -11.82 -0.17 -20.69
N TRP A 287 -11.25 0.97 -20.30
CA TRP A 287 -11.77 1.75 -19.19
C TRP A 287 -13.17 2.31 -19.50
N THR A 288 -14.04 2.38 -18.51
CA THR A 288 -15.43 2.82 -18.66
C THR A 288 -15.77 3.97 -17.73
N GLU A 289 -16.89 4.65 -18.00
CA GLU A 289 -17.43 5.71 -17.13
C GLU A 289 -16.36 6.74 -16.74
N ASN A 290 -16.28 7.10 -15.45
CA ASN A 290 -15.30 8.04 -14.93
C ASN A 290 -13.87 7.51 -15.05
N SER A 291 -13.68 6.19 -15.01
CA SER A 291 -12.35 5.59 -15.13
C SER A 291 -11.73 5.71 -16.51
N ARG A 292 -12.42 6.29 -17.50
CA ARG A 292 -11.79 6.74 -18.75
C ARG A 292 -10.86 7.93 -18.55
N ALA A 293 -11.08 8.70 -17.49
CA ALA A 293 -10.30 9.89 -17.13
C ALA A 293 -9.74 9.81 -15.69
N ASP A 294 -10.17 8.83 -14.90
CA ASP A 294 -9.71 8.64 -13.53
C ASP A 294 -9.37 7.16 -13.29
N HIS A 295 -8.20 6.76 -13.80
CA HIS A 295 -7.61 5.44 -13.61
C HIS A 295 -6.16 5.60 -13.11
N PRO A 296 -5.55 4.56 -12.50
CA PRO A 296 -4.14 4.62 -12.14
C PRO A 296 -3.28 4.92 -13.37
N ASP A 297 -2.23 5.72 -13.21
CA ASP A 297 -1.24 5.97 -14.26
C ASP A 297 -0.31 4.75 -14.36
N PHE A 298 0.35 4.44 -13.24
CA PHE A 298 1.19 3.26 -13.11
C PHE A 298 0.90 2.48 -11.83
N VAL A 299 1.43 1.27 -11.82
CA VAL A 299 1.46 0.37 -10.67
C VAL A 299 2.90 0.05 -10.32
N VAL A 300 3.27 0.17 -9.05
CA VAL A 300 4.53 -0.33 -8.52
C VAL A 300 4.28 -1.60 -7.71
N LEU A 301 4.83 -2.71 -8.15
CA LEU A 301 4.74 -3.98 -7.44
C LEU A 301 5.64 -3.96 -6.22
N ARG A 302 5.19 -4.58 -5.12
CA ARG A 302 6.03 -4.74 -3.93
C ARG A 302 7.30 -5.54 -4.32
N PRO A 303 8.50 -4.97 -4.17
CA PRO A 303 9.73 -5.73 -4.38
C PRO A 303 9.93 -6.78 -3.28
N ASN A 304 10.71 -7.82 -3.57
CA ASN A 304 11.04 -8.82 -2.55
C ASN A 304 12.13 -8.31 -1.60
N LYS A 305 13.03 -7.47 -2.11
CA LYS A 305 14.10 -6.80 -1.38
C LYS A 305 14.31 -5.43 -2.01
N VAL A 306 14.70 -4.46 -1.20
CA VAL A 306 15.11 -3.12 -1.64
C VAL A 306 16.49 -2.84 -1.08
N GLU A 307 17.34 -2.21 -1.89
CA GLU A 307 18.54 -1.53 -1.39
C GLU A 307 18.17 -0.09 -1.05
N ARG A 308 18.16 0.23 0.24
CA ARG A 308 17.81 1.55 0.76
C ARG A 308 18.95 2.54 0.49
N ALA A 309 18.59 3.76 0.12
CA ALA A 309 19.52 4.86 -0.15
C ALA A 309 18.83 6.22 0.07
N SER A 310 19.65 7.26 0.29
CA SER A 310 19.20 8.65 0.48
C SER A 310 19.83 9.57 -0.56
N PHE A 311 19.09 10.60 -0.98
CA PHE A 311 19.65 11.73 -1.75
C PHE A 311 20.50 12.66 -0.88
N ASN A 312 20.35 12.59 0.44
CA ASN A 312 21.21 13.26 1.40
C ASN A 312 22.39 12.33 1.77
N PRO A 313 23.59 12.55 1.23
CA PRO A 313 24.73 11.64 1.39
C PRO A 313 25.28 11.59 2.82
N GLU A 314 24.80 12.47 3.71
CA GLU A 314 25.12 12.46 5.14
C GLU A 314 24.30 11.41 5.91
N ILE A 315 23.22 10.89 5.31
CA ILE A 315 22.32 9.88 5.89
C ILE A 315 22.83 8.48 5.56
N ASP A 316 23.16 7.73 6.60
CA ASP A 316 23.60 6.35 6.55
C ASP A 316 22.49 5.41 7.03
N VAL A 317 22.19 4.38 6.24
CA VAL A 317 21.07 3.45 6.49
C VAL A 317 21.23 2.69 7.80
N GLU A 318 22.44 2.22 8.10
CA GLU A 318 22.71 1.46 9.33
C GLU A 318 22.54 2.35 10.58
N THR A 319 22.93 3.61 10.46
CA THR A 319 22.75 4.60 11.52
C THR A 319 21.28 4.87 11.79
N VAL A 320 20.46 5.00 10.73
CA VAL A 320 19.00 5.13 10.85
C VAL A 320 18.42 3.89 11.53
N ASP A 321 18.79 2.68 11.10
CA ASP A 321 18.31 1.44 11.74
C ASP A 321 18.66 1.37 13.24
N ALA A 322 19.88 1.78 13.62
CA ALA A 322 20.28 1.85 15.01
C ALA A 322 19.41 2.84 15.82
N ILE A 323 19.07 4.00 15.24
CA ILE A 323 18.16 4.98 15.84
C ILE A 323 16.75 4.37 16.03
N LEU A 324 16.27 3.61 15.04
CA LEU A 324 15.00 2.87 15.13
C LEU A 324 15.04 1.68 16.10
N GLY A 325 16.20 1.37 16.70
CA GLY A 325 16.36 0.23 17.61
C GLY A 325 16.38 -1.12 16.90
N ARG A 326 16.67 -1.13 15.60
CA ARG A 326 16.85 -2.34 14.81
C ARG A 326 18.32 -2.77 14.94
N GLY A 327 18.54 -3.94 15.53
CA GLY A 327 19.89 -4.51 15.67
C GLY A 327 20.45 -4.96 14.33
N ARG A 328 21.78 -4.99 14.23
CA ARG A 328 22.49 -5.77 13.21
C ARG A 328 22.27 -7.27 13.41
#